data_AF-A0A9X1MSD6-F1
#
_entry.id   AF-A0A9X1MSD6-F1
#
_cell.length_a   1.000
_cell.length_b   1.000
_cell.length_c   1.000
_cell.angle_alpha   90.00
_cell.angle_beta   90.00
_cell.angle_gamma   90.00
#
_symmetry.space_group_name_H-M   'P 1'
#
loop_
_entity.id
_entity.type
_entity.pdbx_description
1 polymer ?
#
loop_
_entity_poly.entity_id
_entity_poly.type
_entity_poly.pdbx_seq_one_letter_code
_entity_poly.pdbx_strand_id
1 'polypeptide(L)' 'MLGIARHSETEELLVVYRQEYPPYGLWVRPAAMFAETVKIDDRIVPRFEKIAD' A
#
# COMPACT_ATOMS: atom_id res chain seq x y z
N MET A 1 0.63 -2.36 -8.12
CA MET A 1 1.55 -1.38 -7.51
C MET A 1 2.28 -0.65 -8.64
N LEU A 2 2.52 0.67 -8.53
CA LEU A 2 3.24 1.44 -9.56
C LEU A 2 4.72 1.65 -9.22
N GLY A 3 5.06 1.76 -7.94
CA GLY A 3 6.46 1.89 -7.51
C GLY A 3 6.62 2.28 -6.05
N ILE A 4 7.87 2.47 -5.64
CA ILE A 4 8.24 3.06 -4.34
C ILE A 4 8.73 4.48 -4.58
N ALA A 5 8.25 5.42 -3.76
CA ALA A 5 8.72 6.79 -3.70
C ALA A 5 9.40 7.06 -2.35
N ARG A 6 10.24 8.09 -2.30
CA ARG A 6 10.82 8.62 -1.06
C ARG A 6 10.19 9.98 -0.78
N HIS A 7 9.62 10.16 0.41
CA HIS A 7 9.07 11.44 0.84
C HIS A 7 10.23 12.42 1.04
N SER A 8 10.21 13.58 0.38
CA SER A 8 11.38 14.48 0.34
C SER A 8 11.67 15.16 1.68
N GLU A 9 10.66 15.34 2.53
CA GLU A 9 10.83 16.05 3.81
C GLU A 9 11.16 15.12 4.97
N THR A 10 10.68 13.87 4.91
CA THR A 10 10.82 12.90 6.01
C THR A 10 11.70 11.71 5.64
N GLU A 11 12.11 11.60 4.38
CA GLU A 11 12.83 10.48 3.78
C GLU A 11 12.12 9.11 3.87
N GLU A 12 10.86 9.09 4.30
CA GLU A 12 10.06 7.88 4.45
C GLU A 12 9.77 7.23 3.10
N LEU A 13 9.81 5.90 3.06
CA LEU A 13 9.42 5.15 1.88
C LEU A 13 7.90 5.07 1.78
N LEU A 14 7.38 5.37 0.60
CA LEU A 14 5.96 5.33 0.27
C LEU A 14 5.73 4.33 -0.88
N VAL A 15 4.65 3.56 -0.81
CA VAL A 15 4.14 2.77 -1.93
C VAL A 15 3.19 3.64 -2.75
N VAL A 16 3.46 3.76 -4.05
CA VAL A 16 2.59 4.44 -5.02
C VAL A 16 1.76 3.37 -5.74
N TYR A 17 0.43 3.51 -5.72
CA TYR A 17 -0.47 2.58 -6.40
C TYR A 17 -1.72 3.28 -6.92
N ARG A 18 -2.40 2.63 -7.88
CA ARG A 18 -3.68 3.06 -8.43
C ARG A 18 -4.78 2.08 -8.00
N GLN A 19 -5.94 2.60 -7.65
CA GLN A 19 -7.12 1.76 -7.43
C GLN A 19 -7.63 1.20 -8.76
N GLU A 20 -8.10 -0.05 -8.76
CA GLU A 20 -8.62 -0.71 -9.97
C GLU A 20 -10.14 -0.49 -10.17
N TYR A 21 -10.71 0.44 -9.42
CA TYR A 21 -12.11 0.83 -9.53
C TYR A 21 -12.23 2.35 -9.71
N PRO A 22 -13.28 2.85 -10.39
CA PRO A 22 -13.53 4.28 -10.53
C PRO A 22 -13.54 4.99 -9.15
N PRO A 23 -12.92 6.18 -9.03
CA PRO A 23 -12.38 7.01 -10.11
C PRO A 23 -10.93 6.72 -10.51
N TYR A 24 -10.38 5.53 -10.19
CA TYR A 24 -9.00 5.13 -10.49
C TYR A 24 -7.94 6.06 -9.88
N GLY A 25 -8.18 6.48 -8.63
CA GLY A 25 -7.31 7.42 -7.93
C GLY A 25 -5.88 6.91 -7.79
N LEU A 26 -4.92 7.85 -7.78
CA LEU A 26 -3.52 7.61 -7.47
C LEU A 26 -3.28 7.86 -5.99
N TRP A 27 -2.80 6.85 -5.26
CA TRP A 27 -2.64 6.90 -3.81
C TRP A 27 -1.19 6.63 -3.42
N VAL A 28 -0.81 7.21 -2.29
CA VAL A 28 0.44 6.91 -1.60
C VAL A 28 0.13 6.43 -0.19
N ARG A 29 0.95 5.50 0.31
CA ARG A 29 0.87 5.02 1.69
C ARG A 29 2.28 4.72 2.21
N PRO A 30 2.58 4.96 3.50
CA PRO A 30 3.85 4.51 4.09
C PRO A 30 4.11 3.03 3.82
N ALA A 31 5.33 2.70 3.38
CA ALA A 31 5.70 1.34 3.01
C ALA A 31 5.57 0.38 4.19
N ALA A 32 5.91 0.84 5.41
CA ALA A 32 5.71 0.06 6.63
C ALA A 32 4.23 -0.30 6.85
N MET A 33 3.33 0.67 6.69
CA MET A 33 1.88 0.42 6.81
C MET A 33 1.33 -0.42 5.65
N PHE A 34 1.89 -0.30 4.45
CA PHE A 34 1.48 -1.12 3.32
C PHE A 34 1.82 -2.60 3.55
N ALA A 35 3.00 -2.87 4.11
CA ALA A 35 3.50 -4.22 4.38
C ALA A 35 3.02 -4.81 5.72
N GLU A 36 2.24 -4.07 6.50
CA GLU A 36 1.81 -4.54 7.82
C GLU A 36 0.74 -5.63 7.72
N THR A 37 0.59 -6.39 8.81
CA THR A 37 -0.55 -7.29 8.99
C THR A 37 -1.64 -6.60 9.81
N VAL A 38 -2.88 -6.97 9.56
CA VAL A 38 -4.06 -6.43 10.23
C VAL A 38 -4.97 -7.54 10.72
N LYS A 39 -5.72 -7.28 11.79
CA LYS A 39 -6.77 -8.18 12.27
C LYS A 39 -8.08 -7.88 11.55
N ILE A 40 -8.61 -8.85 10.81
CA ILE A 40 -9.93 -8.82 10.15
C ILE A 40 -10.65 -10.11 10.49
N ASP A 41 -11.85 -10.03 11.06
CA ASP A 41 -12.69 -11.18 11.43
C ASP A 41 -11.92 -12.29 12.17
N ASP A 42 -11.19 -11.90 13.23
CA ASP A 42 -10.31 -12.75 14.04
C ASP A 42 -9.12 -13.41 13.34
N ARG A 43 -8.82 -13.02 12.09
CA ARG A 43 -7.64 -13.46 11.34
C ARG A 43 -6.62 -12.35 11.25
N ILE A 44 -5.34 -12.72 11.38
CA ILE A 44 -4.21 -11.84 11.07
C ILE A 44 -3.85 -12.08 9.60
N VAL A 45 -4.00 -11.06 8.77
CA VAL A 45 -3.75 -11.13 7.31
C VAL A 45 -2.87 -9.96 6.87
N PRO A 46 -2.10 -10.09 5.77
CA PRO A 46 -1.43 -8.95 5.15
C PRO A 46 -2.45 -7.85 4.84
N ARG A 47 -2.10 -6.58 5.06
CA ARG A 47 -2.97 -5.47 4.69
C ARG A 47 -3.23 -5.44 3.19
N PHE A 48 -2.20 -5.75 2.40
CA PHE A 48 -2.29 -5.88 0.94
C PHE A 48 -1.69 -7.23 0.54
N GLU A 49 -2.45 -7.98 -0.26
CA GLU A 49 -2.06 -9.29 -0.78
C GLU A 49 -1.84 -9.19 -2.30
N LYS A 50 -0.74 -9.78 -2.80
CA LYS A 50 -0.46 -9.86 -4.23
C LYS A 50 -1.28 -11.01 -4.83
N ILE A 51 -2.16 -10.70 -5.77
CA ILE A 51 -3.10 -11.67 -6.37
C ILE A 51 -2.64 -12.26 -7.71
N ALA A 52 -1.65 -11.64 -8.39
CA ALA A 52 -1.07 -12.09 -9.66
C ALA A 52 0.29 -11.39 -9.91
N ASP A 53 1.08 -11.91 -10.86
CA ASP A 53 2.32 -11.29 -11.38
C ASP A 53 2.05 -10.21 -12.43
#